data_AF-E9CLD5-F1
#
_entry.id   AF-E9CLD5-F1
#
_cell.length_a   1.000
_cell.length_b   1.000
_cell.length_c   1.000
_cell.angle_alpha   90.00
_cell.angle_beta   90.00
_cell.angle_gamma   90.00
#
_symmetry.space_group_name_H-M   'P 1'
#
loop_
_entity.id
_entity.type
_entity.pdbx_description
1 polymer ?
#
loop_
_entity_poly.entity_id
_entity_poly.type
_entity_poly.pdbx_seq_one_letter_code
_entity_poly.pdbx_strand_id
1 'polypeptide(L)'
;IRSVFVKAGVSAADYDAALNSFVVKSLVVQQEKAAEDLQLRGVPAVFVNGKYMVKNDGLDTSSMDAYVKQFADVVKFLSQQK
;
A
#
# COMPACT_ATOMS: atom_id res chain seq x y z
N ILE A 1 16.54 9.30 -1.94
CA ILE A 1 16.03 7.91 -2.00
C ILE A 1 16.97 6.95 -2.76
N ARG A 2 17.53 7.32 -3.92
CA ARG A 2 18.56 6.54 -4.64
C ARG A 2 19.66 5.95 -3.76
N SER A 3 20.22 6.75 -2.84
CA SER A 3 21.26 6.29 -1.90
C SER A 3 20.80 5.18 -0.95
N VAL A 4 19.52 5.11 -0.62
CA VAL A 4 18.94 4.03 0.20
C VAL A 4 18.97 2.71 -0.58
N PHE A 5 18.59 2.73 -1.86
CA PHE A 5 18.64 1.55 -2.74
C PHE A 5 20.07 1.07 -2.96
N VAL A 6 21.02 1.99 -3.16
CA VAL A 6 22.44 1.65 -3.30
C VAL A 6 23.00 1.02 -2.02
N LYS A 7 22.66 1.58 -0.85
CA LYS A 7 23.04 0.97 0.44
C LYS A 7 22.42 -0.41 0.65
N ALA A 8 21.26 -0.67 0.03
CA ALA A 8 20.59 -1.98 0.06
C ALA A 8 21.11 -2.97 -1.02
N GLY A 9 22.10 -2.59 -1.82
CA GLY A 9 22.77 -3.48 -2.79
C GLY A 9 22.35 -3.33 -4.25
N VAL A 10 21.45 -2.39 -4.59
CA VAL A 10 21.10 -2.09 -5.99
C VAL A 10 22.19 -1.22 -6.61
N SER A 11 22.66 -1.56 -7.81
CA SER A 11 23.66 -0.71 -8.46
C SER A 11 23.09 0.66 -8.81
N ALA A 12 23.95 1.68 -8.78
CA ALA A 12 23.61 3.03 -9.19
C ALA A 12 22.99 3.08 -10.60
N ALA A 13 23.57 2.32 -11.53
CA ALA A 13 23.11 2.26 -12.92
C ALA A 13 21.74 1.57 -13.06
N ASP A 14 21.52 0.47 -12.35
CA ASP A 14 20.24 -0.26 -12.40
C ASP A 14 19.10 0.58 -11.80
N TYR A 15 19.37 1.31 -10.70
CA TYR A 15 18.40 2.23 -10.13
C TYR A 15 18.01 3.31 -11.14
N ASP A 16 19.00 3.96 -11.78
CA ASP A 16 18.76 5.04 -12.73
C ASP A 16 18.03 4.53 -14.00
N ALA A 17 18.39 3.34 -14.48
CA ALA A 17 17.71 2.70 -15.60
C ALA A 17 16.25 2.34 -15.26
N ALA A 18 16.01 1.74 -14.10
CA ALA A 18 14.67 1.38 -13.65
C ALA A 18 13.79 2.61 -13.44
N LEU A 19 14.29 3.64 -12.75
CA LEU A 19 13.56 4.90 -12.50
C LEU A 19 13.08 5.57 -13.80
N ASN A 20 13.90 5.50 -14.86
CA ASN A 20 13.58 6.10 -16.15
C ASN A 20 12.78 5.18 -17.08
N SER A 21 12.63 3.90 -16.72
CA SER A 21 11.97 2.89 -17.55
C SER A 21 10.48 3.17 -17.76
N PHE A 22 9.95 2.71 -18.90
CA PHE A 22 8.53 2.76 -19.19
C PHE A 22 7.70 1.97 -18.15
N VAL A 23 8.23 0.86 -17.65
CA VAL A 23 7.56 0.00 -16.67
C VAL A 23 7.33 0.73 -15.35
N VAL A 24 8.37 1.37 -14.79
CA VAL A 24 8.23 2.13 -13.53
C VAL A 24 7.30 3.33 -13.72
N LYS A 25 7.40 4.04 -14.84
CA LYS A 25 6.46 5.14 -15.16
C LYS A 25 5.01 4.66 -15.22
N SER A 26 4.77 3.50 -15.84
CA SER A 26 3.43 2.89 -15.92
C SER A 26 2.91 2.49 -14.54
N LEU A 27 3.77 1.99 -13.64
CA LEU A 27 3.40 1.67 -12.27
C LEU A 27 3.07 2.93 -11.44
N VAL A 28 3.74 4.05 -11.68
CA VAL A 28 3.37 5.34 -11.04
C VAL A 28 1.96 5.76 -11.45
N VAL A 29 1.66 5.75 -12.74
CA VAL A 29 0.32 6.08 -13.26
C VAL A 29 -0.74 5.15 -12.69
N GLN A 30 -0.46 3.84 -12.59
CA GLN A 30 -1.40 2.88 -11.97
C GLN A 30 -1.67 3.18 -10.49
N GLN A 31 -0.65 3.59 -9.74
CA GLN A 31 -0.81 3.94 -8.32
C GLN A 31 -1.62 5.24 -8.14
N GLU A 32 -1.34 6.26 -8.95
CA GLU A 32 -2.10 7.52 -8.95
C GLU A 32 -3.57 7.28 -9.30
N LYS A 33 -3.81 6.51 -10.37
CA LYS A 33 -5.16 6.12 -10.79
C LYS A 33 -5.90 5.32 -9.73
N ALA A 34 -5.23 4.38 -9.07
CA ALA A 34 -5.84 3.61 -7.98
C ALA A 34 -6.25 4.52 -6.80
N ALA A 35 -5.42 5.50 -6.45
CA ALA A 35 -5.76 6.47 -5.39
C ALA A 35 -6.96 7.34 -5.77
N GLU A 36 -7.07 7.76 -7.02
CA GLU A 36 -8.22 8.51 -7.54
C GLU A 36 -9.50 7.65 -7.58
N ASP A 37 -9.42 6.47 -8.21
CA ASP A 37 -10.55 5.55 -8.39
C ASP A 37 -11.13 5.11 -7.02
N LEU A 38 -10.27 4.95 -6.00
CA LEU A 38 -10.66 4.59 -4.63
C LEU A 38 -10.97 5.81 -3.73
N GLN A 39 -10.91 7.02 -4.29
CA GLN A 39 -11.14 8.28 -3.58
C GLN A 39 -10.32 8.39 -2.28
N LEU A 40 -9.05 8.01 -2.34
CA LEU A 40 -8.15 8.01 -1.19
C LEU A 40 -8.03 9.42 -0.58
N ARG A 41 -8.38 9.55 0.70
CA ARG A 41 -8.33 10.85 1.42
C ARG A 41 -7.18 10.99 2.42
N GLY A 42 -6.55 9.89 2.81
CA GLY A 42 -5.51 9.88 3.81
C GLY A 42 -4.90 8.50 4.00
N VAL A 43 -3.69 8.45 4.57
CA VAL A 43 -2.92 7.23 4.81
C VAL A 43 -2.63 7.06 6.31
N PRO A 44 -2.50 5.82 6.83
CA PRO A 44 -2.61 4.55 6.12
C PRO A 44 -4.05 4.17 5.76
N ALA A 45 -4.24 3.60 4.56
CA ALA A 45 -5.52 3.08 4.09
C ALA A 45 -5.30 1.72 3.41
N VAL A 46 -6.21 0.78 3.67
CA VAL A 46 -6.20 -0.54 3.03
C VAL A 46 -7.56 -0.80 2.41
N PHE A 47 -7.53 -1.13 1.13
CA PHE A 47 -8.71 -1.51 0.35
C PHE A 47 -8.64 -3.00 0.04
N VAL A 48 -9.74 -3.71 0.24
CA VAL A 48 -9.88 -5.15 -0.03
C VAL A 48 -10.82 -5.33 -1.22
N ASN A 49 -10.36 -6.09 -2.21
CA ASN A 49 -11.06 -6.37 -3.47
C ASN A 49 -11.52 -5.10 -4.24
N GLY A 50 -10.89 -3.95 -4.00
CA GLY A 50 -11.29 -2.65 -4.59
C GLY A 50 -12.69 -2.17 -4.18
N LYS A 51 -13.30 -2.81 -3.17
CA LYS A 51 -14.69 -2.56 -2.75
C LYS A 51 -14.80 -2.04 -1.32
N TYR A 52 -13.99 -2.57 -0.42
CA TYR A 52 -14.08 -2.30 1.01
C TYR A 52 -12.85 -1.55 1.49
N MET A 53 -13.04 -0.43 2.18
CA MET A 53 -11.95 0.26 2.89
C MET A 53 -12.01 -0.13 4.37
N VAL A 54 -10.88 -0.56 4.95
CA VAL A 54 -10.79 -0.83 6.38
C VAL A 54 -10.93 0.47 7.17
N LYS A 55 -11.83 0.50 8.15
CA LYS A 55 -12.07 1.63 9.05
C LYS A 55 -11.21 1.50 10.31
N ASN A 56 -10.00 2.04 10.25
CA ASN A 56 -9.01 1.92 11.34
C ASN A 56 -9.48 2.56 12.66
N ASP A 57 -10.30 3.61 12.58
CA ASP A 57 -10.89 4.32 13.73
C ASP A 57 -11.98 3.53 14.46
N GLY A 58 -12.48 2.45 13.85
CA GLY A 58 -13.42 1.51 14.47
C GLY A 58 -12.78 0.27 15.08
N LEU A 59 -11.43 0.19 15.07
CA LEU A 59 -10.70 -0.95 15.63
C LEU A 59 -10.37 -0.74 17.11
N ASP A 60 -10.11 -1.85 17.81
CA ASP A 60 -9.69 -1.90 19.19
C ASP A 60 -8.26 -1.34 19.30
N THR A 61 -8.16 -0.13 19.83
CA THR A 61 -6.89 0.56 20.08
C THR A 61 -6.45 0.47 21.54
N SER A 62 -7.01 -0.46 22.33
CA SER A 62 -6.62 -0.66 23.74
C SER A 62 -5.18 -1.13 23.89
N SER A 63 -4.67 -1.85 22.88
CA SER A 63 -3.27 -2.27 22.77
C SER A 63 -2.89 -2.47 21.30
N MET A 64 -1.58 -2.47 21.02
CA MET A 64 -1.08 -2.75 19.68
C MET A 64 -1.44 -4.18 19.23
N ASP A 65 -1.36 -5.16 20.14
CA ASP A 65 -1.68 -6.56 19.82
C ASP A 65 -3.16 -6.75 19.46
N ALA A 66 -4.06 -6.08 20.20
CA ALA A 66 -5.49 -6.10 19.90
C ALA A 66 -5.78 -5.46 18.54
N TYR A 67 -5.18 -4.30 18.26
CA TYR A 67 -5.31 -3.61 16.98
C TYR A 67 -4.85 -4.48 15.81
N VAL A 68 -3.64 -5.03 15.89
CA VAL A 68 -3.05 -5.87 14.83
C VAL A 68 -3.90 -7.11 14.58
N LYS A 69 -4.36 -7.78 15.65
CA LYS A 69 -5.22 -8.95 15.54
C LYS A 69 -6.53 -8.61 14.84
N GLN A 70 -7.23 -7.57 15.29
CA GLN A 70 -8.54 -7.22 14.74
C GLN A 70 -8.43 -6.69 13.31
N PHE A 71 -7.39 -5.92 13.00
CA PHE A 71 -7.09 -5.47 11.65
C PHE A 71 -6.95 -6.66 10.69
N ALA A 72 -6.13 -7.65 11.07
CA ALA A 72 -5.92 -8.85 10.26
C ALA A 72 -7.21 -9.67 10.09
N ASP A 73 -8.01 -9.82 11.15
CA ASP A 73 -9.30 -10.52 11.11
C ASP A 73 -10.29 -9.82 10.16
N VAL A 74 -10.35 -8.48 10.18
CA VAL A 74 -11.20 -7.69 9.26
C VAL A 74 -10.74 -7.83 7.82
N VAL A 75 -9.44 -7.70 7.54
CA VAL A 75 -8.90 -7.89 6.18
C VAL A 75 -9.22 -9.30 5.66
N LYS A 76 -9.00 -10.32 6.49
CA LYS A 76 -9.32 -11.71 6.13
C LYS A 76 -10.81 -11.87 5.84
N PHE A 77 -11.68 -11.37 6.70
CA PHE A 77 -13.12 -11.42 6.50
C PHE A 77 -13.55 -10.76 5.18
N LEU A 78 -13.08 -9.53 4.93
CA LEU A 78 -13.42 -8.77 3.73
C LEU A 78 -12.89 -9.43 2.45
N SER A 79 -11.74 -10.11 2.51
CA SER A 79 -11.17 -10.79 1.34
C SER A 79 -12.03 -11.96 0.85
N GLN A 80 -12.84 -12.53 1.75
CA GLN A 80 -13.74 -13.65 1.48
C GLN A 80 -15.13 -13.19 1.03
N GLN A 81 -15.43 -11.88 1.11
CA GLN A 81 -16.66 -11.30 0.60
C GLN A 81 -16.60 -11.13 -0.92
N LYS A 82 -17.70 -11.47 -1.60
CA LYS A 82 -17.81 -11.43 -3.06
C LYS A 82 -18.04 -10.03 -3.61
#